data_AF-A0A816H190-F1
#
_entry.id   AF-A0A816H190-F1
#
_cell.length_a   1.000
_cell.length_b   1.000
_cell.length_c   1.000
_cell.angle_alpha   90.00
_cell.angle_beta   90.00
_cell.angle_gamma   90.00
#
_symmetry.space_group_name_H-M   'P 1'
#
loop_
_entity.id
_entity.type
_entity.pdbx_description
1 polymer ?
#
loop_
_entity_poly.entity_id
_entity_poly.type
_entity_poly.pdbx_seq_one_letter_code
_entity_poly.pdbx_strand_id
1 'polypeptide(L)'
;IEEHTLLSSALIELANVEEKLEQTINDHSLKEYTVISELIKEYISLLEMVQLAFQERIKIHQQWLQAEDTLRKKREAKIKLEQTPKGADKLPQVEMEINEWDGKVIRGKDDFERITNSIKQEIEVFEQARIDDFKKAFDMYLKQFLEQQEKILEIWESYLPEANKINL
;
A
#
# COMPACT_ATOMS: atom_id res chain seq x y z
N ILE A 1 31.29 29.14 50.53
CA ILE A 1 31.98 29.22 49.22
C ILE A 1 31.93 27.84 48.56
N GLU A 2 32.32 26.76 49.25
CA GLU A 2 32.22 25.38 48.73
C GLU A 2 30.80 24.94 48.32
N GLU A 3 29.76 25.19 49.13
CA GLU A 3 28.35 24.88 48.77
C GLU A 3 27.90 25.53 47.45
N HIS A 4 28.25 26.80 47.25
CA HIS A 4 27.93 27.52 46.02
C HIS A 4 28.69 26.96 44.80
N THR A 5 29.90 26.44 45.01
CA THR A 5 30.69 25.80 43.95
C THR A 5 30.15 24.42 43.60
N LEU A 6 29.72 23.62 44.58
CA LEU A 6 29.10 22.31 44.37
C LEU A 6 27.75 22.43 43.65
N LEU A 7 26.90 23.36 44.09
CA LEU A 7 25.63 23.65 43.42
C LEU A 7 25.85 24.15 41.98
N SER A 8 26.82 25.05 41.77
CA SER A 8 27.13 25.55 40.43
C SER A 8 27.65 24.44 39.51
N SER A 9 28.47 23.53 40.02
CA SER A 9 28.99 22.37 39.26
C SER A 9 27.84 21.45 38.84
N ALA A 10 26.95 21.11 39.77
CA ALA A 10 25.82 20.24 39.48
C ALA A 10 24.82 20.85 38.50
N LEU A 11 24.57 22.17 38.57
CA LEU A 11 23.72 22.86 37.59
C LEU A 11 24.33 22.86 36.19
N ILE A 12 25.65 22.99 36.07
CA ILE A 12 26.35 22.89 34.78
C ILE A 12 26.23 21.47 34.22
N GLU A 13 26.43 20.45 35.06
CA GLU A 13 26.32 19.06 34.60
C GLU A 13 24.87 18.68 34.25
N LEU A 14 23.88 19.20 34.99
CA LEU A 14 22.47 19.06 34.63
C LEU A 14 22.17 19.68 33.27
N ALA A 15 22.68 20.87 32.97
CA ALA A 15 22.51 21.49 31.66
C ALA A 15 23.13 20.65 30.53
N ASN A 16 24.31 20.07 30.75
CA ASN A 16 24.96 19.15 29.80
C ASN A 16 24.12 17.87 29.58
N VAL A 17 23.50 17.36 30.64
CA VAL A 17 22.61 16.20 30.60
C VAL A 17 21.34 16.50 29.82
N GLU A 18 20.71 17.66 30.08
CA GLU A 18 19.53 18.12 29.32
C GLU A 18 19.84 18.28 27.83
N GLU A 19 20.99 18.87 27.47
CA GLU A 19 21.40 19.01 26.06
C GLU A 19 21.59 17.65 25.38
N LYS A 20 22.23 16.69 26.06
CA LYS A 20 22.41 15.32 25.54
C LYS A 20 21.07 14.57 25.39
N LEU A 21 20.14 14.78 26.31
CA LEU A 21 18.79 14.22 26.25
C LEU A 21 18.03 14.78 25.06
N GLU A 22 18.03 16.11 24.90
CA GLU A 22 17.37 16.78 23.78
C GLU A 22 17.92 16.26 22.44
N GLN A 23 19.24 16.18 22.29
CA GLN A 23 19.86 15.65 21.08
C GLN A 23 19.44 14.20 20.82
N THR A 24 19.46 13.34 21.85
CA THR A 24 19.10 11.92 21.73
C THR A 24 17.63 11.73 21.36
N ILE A 25 16.73 12.53 21.96
CA ILE A 25 15.30 12.48 21.67
C ILE A 25 15.03 12.96 20.24
N ASN A 26 15.67 14.05 19.81
CA ASN A 26 15.50 14.60 18.46
C ASN A 26 16.00 13.64 17.38
N ASP A 27 17.20 13.07 17.56
CA ASP A 27 17.77 12.10 16.61
C ASP A 27 16.90 10.85 16.47
N HIS A 28 16.26 10.43 17.55
CA HIS A 28 15.42 9.24 17.56
C HIS A 28 14.02 9.50 16.99
N SER A 29 13.39 10.62 17.37
CA SER A 29 12.09 11.04 16.83
C SER A 29 12.09 11.09 15.30
N LEU A 30 13.20 11.56 14.71
CA LEU A 30 13.36 11.59 13.26
C LEU A 30 13.38 10.18 12.64
N LYS A 31 14.10 9.23 13.27
CA LYS A 31 14.20 7.85 12.78
C LYS A 31 12.87 7.12 12.85
N GLU A 32 12.16 7.24 13.97
CA GLU A 32 10.83 6.65 14.15
C GLU A 32 9.83 7.18 13.12
N TYR A 33 9.83 8.51 12.94
CA TYR A 33 8.99 9.17 11.94
C TYR A 33 9.26 8.64 10.54
N THR A 34 10.53 8.50 10.16
CA THR A 34 10.90 7.97 8.84
C THR A 34 10.36 6.56 8.63
N VAL A 35 10.60 5.62 9.56
CA VAL A 35 10.17 4.22 9.43
C VAL A 35 8.65 4.11 9.20
N ILE A 36 7.86 4.79 10.02
CA ILE A 36 6.40 4.70 9.93
C ILE A 36 5.88 5.46 8.70
N SER A 37 6.44 6.64 8.42
CA SER A 37 5.96 7.46 7.29
C SER A 37 6.29 6.83 5.94
N GLU A 38 7.44 6.16 5.79
CA GLU A 38 7.80 5.41 4.59
C GLU A 38 6.84 4.23 4.37
N LEU A 39 6.59 3.42 5.41
CA LEU A 39 5.62 2.33 5.35
C LEU A 39 4.24 2.83 4.90
N ILE A 40 3.72 3.90 5.51
CA ILE A 40 2.41 4.45 5.15
C ILE A 40 2.40 4.91 3.68
N LYS A 41 3.45 5.61 3.22
CA LYS A 41 3.54 6.07 1.83
C LYS A 41 3.55 4.90 0.85
N GLU A 42 4.32 3.86 1.12
CA GLU A 42 4.37 2.66 0.29
C GLU A 42 2.99 2.00 0.20
N TYR A 43 2.27 1.87 1.32
CA TYR A 43 0.92 1.30 1.33
C TYR A 43 -0.12 2.17 0.64
N ILE A 44 0.00 3.51 0.69
CA ILE A 44 -0.85 4.40 -0.12
C ILE A 44 -0.61 4.12 -1.61
N SER A 45 0.64 4.05 -2.06
CA SER A 45 0.97 3.75 -3.46
C SER A 45 0.52 2.35 -3.88
N LEU A 46 0.63 1.34 -3.02
CA LEU A 46 0.11 0.00 -3.30
C LEU A 46 -1.41 -0.01 -3.44
N LEU A 47 -2.14 0.74 -2.62
CA LEU A 47 -3.60 0.87 -2.75
C LEU A 47 -4.00 1.56 -4.07
N GLU A 48 -3.24 2.55 -4.52
CA GLU A 48 -3.43 3.16 -5.84
C GLU A 48 -3.24 2.12 -6.98
N MET A 49 -2.23 1.26 -6.88
CA MET A 49 -2.01 0.18 -7.86
C MET A 49 -3.15 -0.84 -7.86
N VAL A 50 -3.68 -1.20 -6.68
CA VAL A 50 -4.86 -2.06 -6.55
C VAL A 50 -6.06 -1.40 -7.25
N GLN A 51 -6.29 -0.11 -7.03
CA GLN A 51 -7.35 0.63 -7.69
C GLN A 51 -7.21 0.60 -9.23
N LEU A 52 -6.00 0.78 -9.76
CA LEU A 52 -5.73 0.70 -11.20
C LEU A 52 -6.03 -0.70 -11.76
N ALA A 53 -5.69 -1.77 -11.04
CA ALA A 53 -6.01 -3.13 -11.46
C ALA A 53 -7.53 -3.36 -11.57
N PHE A 54 -8.31 -2.87 -10.59
CA PHE A 54 -9.77 -2.93 -10.66
C PHE A 54 -10.35 -2.11 -11.81
N GLN A 55 -9.77 -0.95 -12.12
CA GLN A 55 -10.18 -0.14 -13.26
C GLN A 55 -9.94 -0.87 -14.59
N GLU A 56 -8.79 -1.54 -14.76
CA GLU A 56 -8.52 -2.32 -15.97
C GLU A 56 -9.48 -3.51 -16.08
N ARG A 57 -9.83 -4.17 -14.97
CA ARG A 57 -10.87 -5.22 -14.96
C ARG A 57 -12.22 -4.69 -15.43
N ILE A 58 -12.63 -3.50 -14.98
CA ILE A 58 -13.89 -2.88 -15.41
C ILE A 58 -13.86 -2.61 -16.92
N LYS A 59 -12.75 -2.11 -17.43
CA LYS A 59 -12.57 -1.83 -18.86
C LYS A 59 -12.62 -3.11 -19.71
N ILE A 60 -11.94 -4.18 -19.29
CA ILE A 60 -12.00 -5.48 -19.98
C ILE A 60 -13.43 -6.05 -19.96
N HIS A 61 -14.13 -5.94 -18.83
CA HIS A 61 -15.54 -6.35 -18.73
C HIS A 61 -16.43 -5.56 -19.68
N GLN A 62 -16.25 -4.23 -19.77
CA GLN A 62 -17.00 -3.39 -20.71
C GLN A 62 -16.73 -3.78 -22.17
N GLN A 63 -15.48 -4.09 -22.53
CA GLN A 63 -15.13 -4.56 -23.88
C GLN A 63 -15.83 -5.88 -24.21
N TRP A 64 -15.88 -6.82 -23.26
CA TRP A 64 -16.59 -8.08 -23.42
C TRP A 64 -18.10 -7.85 -23.62
N LEU A 65 -18.75 -7.04 -22.77
CA LEU A 65 -20.18 -6.73 -22.89
C LEU A 65 -20.52 -6.03 -24.22
N GLN A 66 -19.65 -5.14 -24.71
CA GLN A 66 -19.82 -4.50 -26.01
C GLN A 66 -19.74 -5.51 -27.17
N ALA A 67 -18.85 -6.49 -27.07
CA ALA A 67 -18.78 -7.58 -28.03
C ALA A 67 -20.04 -8.46 -28.01
N GLU A 68 -20.58 -8.76 -26.82
CA GLU A 68 -21.84 -9.51 -26.67
C GLU A 68 -23.03 -8.77 -27.26
N ASP A 69 -23.17 -7.46 -26.99
CA ASP A 69 -24.23 -6.63 -27.58
C ASP A 69 -24.12 -6.57 -29.11
N THR A 70 -22.90 -6.45 -29.63
CA THR A 70 -22.66 -6.44 -31.07
C THR A 70 -23.03 -7.77 -31.72
N LEU A 71 -22.62 -8.89 -31.12
CA LEU A 71 -22.99 -10.24 -31.56
C LEU A 71 -24.51 -10.45 -31.55
N ARG A 72 -25.19 -10.02 -30.48
CA ARG A 72 -26.66 -10.08 -30.37
C ARG A 72 -27.32 -9.32 -31.53
N LYS A 73 -26.90 -8.07 -31.79
CA LYS A 73 -27.42 -7.26 -32.89
C LYS A 73 -27.20 -7.91 -34.26
N LYS A 74 -26.05 -8.58 -34.47
CA LYS A 74 -25.77 -9.32 -35.71
C LYS A 74 -26.67 -10.55 -35.87
N ARG A 75 -26.93 -11.29 -34.80
CA ARG A 75 -27.89 -12.42 -34.78
C ARG A 75 -29.31 -11.95 -35.09
N GLU A 76 -29.75 -10.84 -34.49
CA GLU A 76 -31.06 -10.23 -34.80
C GLU A 76 -31.15 -9.77 -36.27
N ALA A 77 -30.06 -9.21 -36.82
CA ALA A 77 -30.00 -8.82 -38.23
C ALA A 77 -30.12 -10.03 -39.17
N LYS A 78 -29.50 -11.17 -38.83
CA LYS A 78 -29.64 -12.43 -39.58
C LYS A 78 -31.11 -12.86 -39.68
N ILE A 79 -31.82 -12.89 -38.55
CA ILE A 79 -33.24 -13.29 -38.49
C ILE A 79 -34.10 -12.38 -39.40
N LYS A 80 -33.86 -11.07 -39.40
CA LYS A 80 -34.57 -10.12 -40.27
C LYS A 80 -34.26 -10.33 -41.76
N LEU A 81 -33.01 -10.67 -42.09
CA LEU A 81 -32.56 -10.94 -43.45
C LEU A 81 -33.20 -12.21 -44.03
N GLU A 82 -33.33 -13.26 -43.22
CA GLU A 82 -33.98 -14.52 -43.59
C GLU A 82 -35.47 -14.33 -43.95
N GLN A 83 -36.12 -13.31 -43.39
CA GLN A 83 -37.51 -12.96 -43.72
C GLN A 83 -37.66 -12.13 -45.00
N THR A 84 -36.55 -11.69 -45.62
CA THR A 84 -36.57 -10.83 -46.80
C THR A 84 -36.34 -11.65 -48.09
N PRO A 85 -37.21 -11.56 -49.12
CA PRO A 85 -37.10 -12.38 -50.34
C PRO A 85 -35.79 -12.24 -51.14
N LYS A 86 -35.06 -11.12 -50.97
CA LYS A 86 -33.76 -10.85 -51.59
C LYS A 86 -32.58 -10.94 -50.60
N GLY A 87 -32.80 -11.53 -49.43
CA GLY A 87 -31.80 -11.60 -48.35
C GLY A 87 -30.72 -12.67 -48.56
N ALA A 88 -30.96 -13.63 -49.45
CA ALA A 88 -30.09 -14.80 -49.65
C ALA A 88 -28.64 -14.45 -50.01
N ASP A 89 -28.43 -13.43 -50.85
CA ASP A 89 -27.08 -13.03 -51.28
C ASP A 89 -26.23 -12.42 -50.15
N LYS A 90 -26.87 -11.89 -49.09
CA LYS A 90 -26.20 -11.24 -47.95
C LYS A 90 -26.03 -12.16 -46.74
N LEU A 91 -26.69 -13.31 -46.72
CA LEU A 91 -26.63 -14.27 -45.62
C LEU A 91 -25.20 -14.75 -45.31
N PRO A 92 -24.39 -15.18 -46.31
CA PRO A 92 -23.05 -15.69 -46.06
C PRO A 92 -22.14 -14.68 -45.37
N GLN A 93 -22.27 -13.39 -45.74
CA GLN A 93 -21.50 -12.32 -45.12
C GLN A 93 -21.88 -12.15 -43.64
N VAL A 94 -23.18 -12.14 -43.32
CA VAL A 94 -23.65 -11.97 -41.94
C VAL A 94 -23.27 -13.16 -41.07
N GLU A 95 -23.28 -14.39 -41.62
CA GLU A 95 -22.82 -15.58 -40.91
C GLU A 95 -21.32 -15.54 -40.61
N MET A 96 -20.51 -15.07 -41.56
CA MET A 96 -19.08 -14.85 -41.34
C MET A 96 -18.83 -13.82 -40.22
N GLU A 97 -19.53 -12.69 -40.25
CA GLU A 97 -19.44 -11.66 -39.20
C GLU A 97 -19.89 -12.21 -37.83
N ILE A 98 -20.96 -13.01 -37.78
CA ILE A 98 -21.40 -13.66 -36.53
C ILE A 98 -20.30 -14.56 -35.97
N ASN A 99 -19.69 -15.41 -36.80
CA ASN A 99 -18.60 -16.30 -36.36
C ASN A 99 -17.38 -15.52 -35.84
N GLU A 100 -17.03 -14.41 -36.49
CA GLU A 100 -15.95 -13.54 -36.03
C GLU A 100 -16.25 -12.93 -34.65
N TRP A 101 -17.46 -12.42 -34.45
CA TRP A 101 -17.88 -11.80 -33.19
C TRP A 101 -18.09 -12.83 -32.08
N ASP A 102 -18.52 -14.05 -32.39
CA ASP A 102 -18.59 -15.16 -31.44
C ASP A 102 -17.19 -15.46 -30.88
N GLY A 103 -16.18 -15.52 -31.75
CA GLY A 103 -14.78 -15.66 -31.33
C GLY A 103 -14.28 -14.47 -30.49
N LYS A 104 -14.73 -13.24 -30.75
CA LYS A 104 -14.41 -12.07 -29.92
C LYS A 104 -15.05 -12.12 -28.54
N VAL A 105 -16.30 -12.59 -28.45
CA VAL A 105 -17.01 -12.77 -27.18
C VAL A 105 -16.32 -13.82 -26.31
N ILE A 106 -15.94 -14.96 -26.91
CA ILE A 106 -15.21 -16.02 -26.20
C ILE A 106 -13.89 -15.47 -25.63
N ARG A 107 -13.07 -14.82 -26.47
CA ARG A 107 -11.81 -14.21 -26.02
C ARG A 107 -12.01 -13.16 -24.94
N GLY A 108 -13.01 -12.28 -25.09
CA GLY A 108 -13.32 -11.25 -24.10
C GLY A 108 -13.71 -11.84 -22.74
N LYS A 109 -14.47 -12.94 -22.74
CA LYS A 109 -14.79 -13.69 -21.52
C LYS A 109 -13.54 -14.30 -20.89
N ASP A 110 -12.71 -14.97 -21.67
CA ASP A 110 -11.47 -15.59 -21.19
C ASP A 110 -10.52 -14.54 -20.58
N ASP A 111 -10.37 -13.38 -21.25
CA ASP A 111 -9.57 -12.27 -20.73
C ASP A 111 -10.12 -11.71 -19.42
N PHE A 112 -11.45 -11.57 -19.32
CA PHE A 112 -12.10 -11.12 -18.10
C PHE A 112 -11.96 -12.10 -16.93
N GLU A 113 -12.09 -13.40 -17.20
CA GLU A 113 -11.89 -14.44 -16.18
C GLU A 113 -10.43 -14.47 -15.72
N ARG A 114 -9.48 -14.36 -16.67
CA ARG A 114 -8.05 -14.30 -16.38
C ARG A 114 -7.71 -13.13 -15.45
N ILE A 115 -8.07 -11.90 -15.81
CA ILE A 115 -7.78 -10.73 -14.95
C ILE A 115 -8.50 -10.83 -13.60
N THR A 116 -9.73 -11.36 -13.57
CA THR A 116 -10.47 -11.54 -12.33
C THR A 116 -9.75 -12.50 -11.39
N ASN A 117 -9.25 -13.62 -11.90
CA ASN A 117 -8.55 -14.62 -11.10
C ASN A 117 -7.18 -14.10 -10.63
N SER A 118 -6.44 -13.41 -11.51
CA SER A 118 -5.17 -12.77 -11.12
C SER A 118 -5.38 -11.74 -10.01
N ILE A 119 -6.37 -10.85 -10.12
CA ILE A 119 -6.65 -9.85 -9.08
C ILE A 119 -6.98 -10.52 -7.75
N LYS A 120 -7.77 -11.60 -7.75
CA LYS A 120 -8.11 -12.32 -6.50
C LYS A 120 -6.86 -12.88 -5.82
N GLN A 121 -6.00 -13.55 -6.57
CA GLN A 121 -4.76 -14.12 -6.05
C GLN A 121 -3.82 -13.04 -5.50
N GLU A 122 -3.66 -11.95 -6.24
CA GLU A 122 -2.80 -10.83 -5.81
C GLU A 122 -3.35 -10.13 -4.56
N ILE A 123 -4.67 -10.01 -4.41
CA ILE A 123 -5.28 -9.46 -3.18
C ILE A 123 -5.01 -10.35 -1.97
N GLU A 124 -5.12 -11.67 -2.11
CA GLU A 124 -4.82 -12.61 -1.02
C GLU A 124 -3.35 -12.49 -0.57
N VAL A 125 -2.42 -12.39 -1.54
CA VAL A 125 -1.00 -12.18 -1.26
C VAL A 125 -0.75 -10.82 -0.62
N PHE A 126 -1.37 -9.76 -1.14
CA PHE A 126 -1.26 -8.40 -0.61
C PHE A 126 -1.73 -8.30 0.84
N GLU A 127 -2.86 -8.92 1.19
CA GLU A 127 -3.39 -8.88 2.56
C GLU A 127 -2.45 -9.56 3.56
N GLN A 128 -1.84 -10.69 3.17
CA GLN A 128 -0.88 -11.40 3.99
C GLN A 128 0.43 -10.60 4.14
N ALA A 129 0.98 -10.09 3.04
CA ALA A 129 2.17 -9.26 3.03
C ALA A 129 1.99 -8.01 3.91
N ARG A 130 0.83 -7.36 3.82
CA ARG A 130 0.46 -6.24 4.68
C ARG A 130 0.61 -6.55 6.15
N ILE A 131 0.01 -7.65 6.61
CA ILE A 131 0.09 -8.00 8.03
C ILE A 131 1.54 -8.21 8.47
N ASP A 132 2.35 -8.86 7.64
CA ASP A 132 3.73 -9.18 7.97
C ASP A 132 4.65 -7.96 7.95
N ASP A 133 4.45 -7.03 7.01
CA ASP A 133 5.21 -5.79 6.94
C ASP A 133 4.89 -4.86 8.10
N PHE A 134 3.61 -4.71 8.46
CA PHE A 134 3.23 -3.93 9.64
C PHE A 134 3.81 -4.54 10.92
N LYS A 135 3.76 -5.87 11.08
CA LYS A 135 4.40 -6.54 12.23
C LYS A 135 5.90 -6.27 12.31
N LYS A 136 6.61 -6.35 11.19
CA LYS A 136 8.06 -6.05 11.14
C LYS A 136 8.34 -4.58 11.48
N ALA A 137 7.54 -3.66 10.94
CA ALA A 137 7.68 -2.24 11.24
C ALA A 137 7.43 -1.93 12.71
N PHE A 138 6.39 -2.54 13.32
CA PHE A 138 6.12 -2.41 14.75
C PHE A 138 7.22 -3.02 15.61
N ASP A 139 7.73 -4.20 15.26
CA ASP A 139 8.84 -4.84 15.97
C ASP A 139 10.11 -3.97 15.92
N MET A 140 10.43 -3.42 14.75
CA MET A 140 11.56 -2.49 14.59
C MET A 140 11.36 -1.20 15.39
N TYR A 141 10.16 -0.62 15.34
CA TYR A 141 9.80 0.56 16.12
C TYR A 141 9.96 0.31 17.62
N LEU A 142 9.40 -0.78 18.15
CA LEU A 142 9.45 -1.10 19.58
C LEU A 142 10.88 -1.35 20.06
N LYS A 143 11.71 -2.01 19.24
CA LYS A 143 13.14 -2.20 19.55
C LYS A 143 13.89 -0.88 19.60
N GLN A 144 13.71 -0.01 18.61
CA GLN A 144 14.32 1.30 18.58
C GLN A 144 13.85 2.16 19.76
N PHE A 145 12.56 2.11 20.10
CA PHE A 145 12.00 2.81 21.24
C PHE A 145 12.62 2.33 22.55
N LEU A 146 12.74 1.02 22.75
CA LEU A 146 13.38 0.46 23.94
C LEU A 146 14.85 0.92 24.06
N GLU A 147 15.63 0.82 22.99
CA GLU A 147 17.03 1.28 22.97
C GLU A 147 17.15 2.77 23.32
N GLN A 148 16.19 3.60 22.89
CA GLN A 148 16.15 5.02 23.27
C GLN A 148 15.88 5.19 24.77
N GLN A 149 14.91 4.47 25.32
CA GLN A 149 14.59 4.54 26.74
C GLN A 149 15.77 4.09 27.60
N GLU A 150 16.47 3.03 27.20
CA GLU A 150 17.70 2.57 27.85
C GLU A 150 18.78 3.66 27.83
N LYS A 151 19.01 4.31 26.68
CA LYS A 151 19.98 5.40 26.57
C LYS A 151 19.60 6.63 27.41
N ILE A 152 18.31 6.96 27.48
CA ILE A 152 17.81 8.04 28.35
C ILE A 152 18.10 7.71 29.83
N LEU A 153 17.87 6.45 30.24
CA LEU A 153 18.18 6.00 31.60
C LEU A 153 19.69 6.12 31.89
N GLU A 154 20.56 5.66 30.98
CA GLU A 154 22.01 5.77 31.13
C GLU A 154 22.48 7.22 31.29
N ILE A 155 21.89 8.15 30.52
CA ILE A 155 22.20 9.58 30.62
C ILE A 155 21.81 10.12 32.01
N TRP A 156 20.61 9.78 32.51
CA TRP A 156 20.19 10.17 33.86
C TRP A 156 21.03 9.53 34.96
N GLU A 157 21.37 8.25 34.84
CA GLU A 157 22.23 7.55 35.80
C GLU A 157 23.62 8.17 35.88
N SER A 158 24.15 8.68 34.77
CA SER A 158 25.43 9.39 34.74
C SER A 158 25.43 10.70 35.55
N TYR A 159 24.25 11.31 35.75
CA TYR A 159 24.08 12.52 36.56
C TYR A 159 23.93 12.24 38.07
N LEU A 160 23.46 11.05 38.45
CA LEU A 160 23.20 10.70 39.86
C LEU A 160 24.39 10.97 40.81
N PRO A 161 25.66 10.67 40.44
CA PRO A 161 26.79 10.96 41.32
C PRO A 161 26.97 12.45 41.60
N GLU A 162 26.71 13.33 40.64
CA GLU A 162 26.84 14.78 40.79
C GLU A 162 25.66 15.34 41.61
N ALA A 163 24.44 14.85 41.37
CA ALA A 163 23.27 15.21 42.16
C ALA A 163 23.42 14.83 43.64
N ASN A 164 24.02 13.67 43.92
CA ASN A 164 24.24 13.20 45.29
C ASN A 164 25.27 14.03 46.07
N LYS A 165 26.17 14.77 45.40
CA LYS A 165 27.12 15.68 46.05
C LYS A 165 26.46 16.92 46.66
N ILE A 166 25.22 17.24 46.29
CA ILE A 166 24.45 18.38 46.81
C ILE A 166 23.64 17.97 48.05
N ASN A 167 23.30 16.69 48.19
CA ASN A 167 22.51 16.15 49.32
C ASN A 167 23.37 15.76 50.55
N LEU A 168 24.70 15.87 50.46
CA LEU A 168 25.69 15.61 51.51
C LEU A 168 26.32 16.93 51.96
#